data_AF-A0A447V5I1-F1
#
_entry.id   AF-A0A447V5I1-F1
#
_cell.length_a   1.000
_cell.length_b   1.000
_cell.length_c   1.000
_cell.angle_alpha   90.00
_cell.angle_beta   90.00
_cell.angle_gamma   90.00
#
_symmetry.space_group_name_H-M   'P 1'
#
loop_
_entity.id
_entity.type
_entity.pdbx_description
1 polymer ?
#
loop_
_entity_poly.entity_id
_entity_poly.type
_entity_poly.pdbx_seq_one_letter_code
_entity_poly.pdbx_strand_id
1 'polypeptide(L)'
;MKRSDAPKKQPVPFGINGPRENLLPTTPAGDNTASYDQGFPPVTMILKAAGGLPPKGQDMNQILYELSNLSRWASTGALNSFDSSFAAAIGGYPKSSVLISDDGSTIFINAIDGNQSNPDLAGTGWINFSNQYLNRSNPFGDIKADGAVNTAKANLGISGFNTIPGLSPNLFSSMTSPNGMIDVFVTNDGQWGAQNNTTGQSAPLTVGRGGTNSTTAEGARANLGLGSVSVENTLPVSKGGTGSTNAASARNSLGIGSVATENIVPVAKGGTGASNVNDARVALGVQSVFSQNNETPGAFNAISSPDGNLEMFIANGGQWGGSE
;
A
#
# COMPACT_ATOMS: atom_id res chain seq x y z
N MET A 1 53.63 -11.03 14.65
CA MET A 1 53.28 -12.17 15.52
C MET A 1 51.98 -12.77 15.01
N LYS A 2 51.89 -14.09 14.87
CA LYS A 2 50.63 -14.77 14.53
C LYS A 2 49.83 -15.00 15.81
N ARG A 3 48.51 -15.18 15.70
CA ARG A 3 47.65 -15.52 16.86
C ARG A 3 48.08 -16.83 17.54
N SER A 4 48.71 -17.74 16.79
CA SER A 4 49.32 -18.97 17.30
C SER A 4 50.51 -18.74 18.24
N ASP A 5 51.14 -17.57 18.17
CA ASP A 5 52.39 -17.28 18.90
C ASP A 5 52.09 -16.66 20.28
N ALA A 6 50.92 -16.96 20.85
CA ALA A 6 50.47 -16.37 22.11
C ALA A 6 51.43 -16.74 23.26
N PRO A 7 51.90 -15.76 24.06
CA PRO A 7 52.82 -16.02 25.16
C PRO A 7 52.17 -16.84 26.28
N LYS A 8 53.00 -17.52 27.08
CA LYS A 8 52.54 -18.25 28.28
C LYS A 8 51.89 -17.29 29.27
N LYS A 9 50.61 -17.53 29.60
CA LYS A 9 49.88 -16.78 30.63
C LYS A 9 50.42 -17.12 32.03
N GLN A 10 50.62 -16.10 32.86
CA GLN A 10 51.07 -16.27 34.24
C GLN A 10 49.87 -16.29 35.19
N PRO A 11 49.61 -17.40 35.92
CA PRO A 11 48.44 -17.51 36.79
C PRO A 11 48.62 -16.75 38.12
N VAL A 12 49.86 -16.48 38.53
CA VAL A 12 50.21 -15.88 39.82
C VAL A 12 51.00 -14.59 39.59
N PRO A 13 50.62 -13.47 40.22
CA PRO A 13 51.41 -12.25 40.20
C PRO A 13 52.80 -12.45 40.80
N PHE A 14 53.79 -11.73 40.26
CA PHE A 14 55.15 -11.78 40.74
C PHE A 14 55.22 -11.32 42.21
N GLY A 15 56.04 -11.99 43.03
CA GLY A 15 56.25 -11.57 44.42
C GLY A 15 55.04 -11.67 45.35
N ILE A 16 54.00 -12.45 44.99
CA ILE A 16 52.76 -12.54 45.79
C ILE A 16 52.99 -12.85 47.28
N ASN A 17 53.95 -13.75 47.57
CA ASN A 17 54.36 -14.15 48.92
C ASN A 17 55.71 -13.53 49.36
N GLY A 18 56.30 -12.67 48.52
CA GLY A 18 57.57 -12.02 48.81
C GLY A 18 57.39 -10.75 49.65
N PRO A 19 58.45 -10.27 50.34
CA PRO A 19 58.42 -8.98 51.01
C PRO A 19 58.11 -7.85 50.02
N ARG A 20 57.12 -7.03 50.37
CA ARG A 20 56.62 -5.87 49.59
C ARG A 20 56.27 -4.73 50.54
N GLU A 21 56.30 -3.50 50.04
CA GLU A 21 55.83 -2.29 50.72
C GLU A 21 55.04 -1.43 49.73
N ASN A 22 54.13 -0.57 50.20
CA ASN A 22 53.32 0.25 49.31
C ASN A 22 54.18 1.33 48.64
N LEU A 23 54.01 1.51 47.32
CA LEU A 23 54.62 2.62 46.62
C LEU A 23 53.89 3.92 46.93
N LEU A 24 54.66 4.97 47.21
CA LEU A 24 54.14 6.31 47.45
C LEU A 24 53.96 7.06 46.12
N PRO A 25 53.11 8.10 46.05
CA PRO A 25 53.03 8.97 44.89
C PRO A 25 54.38 9.60 44.54
N THR A 26 55.13 10.06 45.55
CA THR A 26 56.44 10.71 45.41
C THR A 26 57.46 10.13 46.38
N THR A 27 58.74 10.17 45.99
CA THR A 27 59.84 9.69 46.81
C THR A 27 60.23 10.73 47.88
N PRO A 28 60.35 10.36 49.16
CA PRO A 28 60.89 11.25 50.19
C PRO A 28 62.32 11.69 49.89
N ALA A 29 62.65 12.94 50.21
CA ALA A 29 63.97 13.51 49.91
C ALA A 29 65.10 12.71 50.57
N GLY A 30 66.08 12.27 49.77
CA GLY A 30 67.24 11.51 50.25
C GLY A 30 66.99 10.02 50.52
N ASP A 31 65.76 9.53 50.29
CA ASP A 31 65.39 8.13 50.47
C ASP A 31 65.61 7.32 49.18
N ASN A 32 65.90 6.02 49.31
CA ASN A 32 65.98 5.06 48.22
C ASN A 32 64.63 4.38 47.90
N THR A 33 63.54 4.80 48.54
CA THR A 33 62.17 4.34 48.28
C THR A 33 61.72 4.71 46.86
N ALA A 34 61.19 3.74 46.11
CA ALA A 34 60.59 4.00 44.82
C ALA A 34 59.20 4.66 44.94
N SER A 35 58.81 5.43 43.94
CA SER A 35 57.49 6.06 43.87
C SER A 35 56.89 5.99 42.47
N TYR A 36 55.59 6.26 42.34
CA TYR A 36 54.95 6.33 41.03
C TYR A 36 55.48 7.48 40.17
N ASP A 37 55.87 8.60 40.78
CA ASP A 37 56.40 9.77 40.07
C ASP A 37 57.86 9.56 39.60
N GLN A 38 58.74 9.06 40.48
CA GLN A 38 60.18 8.99 40.20
C GLN A 38 60.66 7.58 39.82
N GLY A 39 59.84 6.54 39.95
CA GLY A 39 60.33 5.16 39.91
C GLY A 39 61.39 4.96 40.98
N PHE A 40 62.52 4.34 40.63
CA PHE A 40 63.69 4.30 41.52
C PHE A 40 64.42 5.65 41.51
N PRO A 41 64.56 6.34 42.65
CA PRO A 41 65.08 7.70 42.70
C PRO A 41 66.57 7.76 42.32
N PRO A 42 67.10 8.92 41.88
CA PRO A 42 68.49 9.06 41.43
C PRO A 42 69.56 8.60 42.44
N VAL A 43 69.30 8.70 43.75
CA VAL A 43 70.21 8.19 44.80
C VAL A 43 70.51 6.70 44.67
N THR A 44 69.61 5.94 44.00
CA THR A 44 69.79 4.52 43.71
C THR A 44 70.67 4.20 42.53
N MET A 45 71.01 5.22 41.73
CA MET A 45 71.84 5.11 40.54
C MET A 45 73.24 5.70 40.76
N ILE A 46 73.56 6.13 41.98
CA ILE A 46 74.88 6.61 42.39
C ILE A 46 75.68 5.44 42.98
N LEU A 47 76.99 5.40 42.73
CA LEU A 47 77.87 4.41 43.35
C LEU A 47 77.75 4.49 44.88
N LYS A 48 77.73 3.33 45.55
CA LYS A 48 77.69 3.27 47.01
C LYS A 48 78.85 4.04 47.67
N ALA A 49 80.03 4.00 47.03
CA ALA A 49 81.21 4.75 47.48
C ALA A 49 81.05 6.29 47.37
N ALA A 50 80.12 6.77 46.54
CA ALA A 50 79.79 8.17 46.36
C ALA A 50 78.51 8.58 47.12
N GLY A 51 78.06 7.77 48.09
CA GLY A 51 76.87 8.06 48.91
C GLY A 51 75.54 7.54 48.35
N GLY A 52 75.56 6.74 47.27
CA GLY A 52 74.35 6.11 46.74
C GLY A 52 73.79 5.00 47.64
N LEU A 53 72.48 4.81 47.58
CA LEU A 53 71.75 3.80 48.35
C LEU A 53 71.11 2.79 47.39
N PRO A 54 71.28 1.47 47.56
CA PRO A 54 70.73 0.50 46.60
C PRO A 54 69.20 0.58 46.50
N PRO A 55 68.57 0.25 45.35
CA PRO A 55 67.12 0.10 45.26
C PRO A 55 66.57 -0.87 46.30
N LYS A 56 65.41 -0.56 46.88
CA LYS A 56 64.74 -1.49 47.81
C LYS A 56 64.10 -2.64 47.04
N GLY A 57 64.40 -3.87 47.45
CA GLY A 57 63.81 -5.07 46.86
C GLY A 57 62.30 -5.18 47.11
N GLN A 58 61.81 -4.60 48.21
CA GLN A 58 60.38 -4.54 48.54
C GLN A 58 59.60 -3.70 47.53
N ASP A 59 60.10 -2.51 47.20
CA ASP A 59 59.55 -1.64 46.15
C ASP A 59 59.56 -2.29 44.77
N MET A 60 60.68 -2.94 44.40
CA MET A 60 60.77 -3.68 43.15
C MET A 60 59.73 -4.80 43.08
N ASN A 61 59.59 -5.57 44.16
CA ASN A 61 58.58 -6.61 44.23
C ASN A 61 57.16 -6.03 44.15
N GLN A 62 56.91 -4.86 44.73
CA GLN A 62 55.61 -4.22 44.68
C GLN A 62 55.22 -3.77 43.27
N ILE A 63 56.08 -3.03 42.56
CA ILE A 63 55.75 -2.59 41.19
C ILE A 63 55.57 -3.79 40.24
N LEU A 64 56.41 -4.83 40.37
CA LEU A 64 56.28 -6.05 39.58
C LEU A 64 55.00 -6.83 39.92
N TYR A 65 54.61 -6.84 41.19
CA TYR A 65 53.34 -7.41 41.62
C TYR A 65 52.15 -6.69 40.97
N GLU A 66 52.12 -5.36 41.00
CA GLU A 66 51.04 -4.55 40.42
C GLU A 66 50.93 -4.76 38.90
N LEU A 67 52.05 -4.63 38.18
CA LEU A 67 52.09 -4.81 36.72
C LEU A 67 51.72 -6.24 36.31
N SER A 68 52.20 -7.26 37.02
CA SER A 68 51.87 -8.65 36.71
C SER A 68 50.42 -8.98 37.06
N ASN A 69 49.83 -8.36 38.08
CA ASN A 69 48.41 -8.52 38.41
C ASN A 69 47.51 -7.90 37.33
N LEU A 70 47.81 -6.68 36.87
CA LEU A 70 47.11 -6.04 35.74
C LEU A 70 47.27 -6.86 34.45
N SER A 71 48.49 -7.34 34.17
CA SER A 71 48.77 -8.19 33.00
C SER A 71 48.00 -9.50 33.04
N ARG A 72 47.87 -10.12 34.22
CA ARG A 72 47.06 -11.33 34.41
C ARG A 72 45.59 -11.07 34.13
N TRP A 73 45.04 -9.98 34.69
CA TRP A 73 43.66 -9.58 34.46
C TRP A 73 43.40 -9.32 32.96
N ALA A 74 44.25 -8.56 32.28
CA ALA A 74 44.13 -8.35 30.84
C ALA A 74 44.23 -9.67 30.04
N SER A 75 45.08 -10.61 30.47
CA SER A 75 45.26 -11.91 29.83
C SER A 75 44.05 -12.86 29.94
N THR A 76 43.10 -12.59 30.84
CA THR A 76 41.82 -13.31 30.89
C THR A 76 40.85 -12.84 29.80
N GLY A 77 41.08 -11.66 29.21
CA GLY A 77 40.15 -11.00 28.30
C GLY A 77 39.04 -10.23 29.01
N ALA A 78 39.21 -9.94 30.31
CA ALA A 78 38.28 -9.08 31.04
C ALA A 78 38.26 -7.66 30.46
N LEU A 79 37.08 -7.06 30.44
CA LEU A 79 36.85 -5.67 30.03
C LEU A 79 36.64 -4.83 31.28
N ASN A 80 37.07 -3.56 31.23
CA ASN A 80 36.93 -2.65 32.36
C ASN A 80 35.50 -2.10 32.37
N SER A 81 34.91 -1.98 33.55
CA SER A 81 33.72 -1.14 33.74
C SER A 81 34.14 0.32 33.89
N PHE A 82 33.18 1.24 33.84
CA PHE A 82 33.46 2.66 34.01
C PHE A 82 33.89 2.97 35.44
N ASP A 83 35.07 3.56 35.61
CA ASP A 83 35.56 4.05 36.89
C ASP A 83 35.66 5.58 36.82
N SER A 84 34.81 6.25 37.61
CA SER A 84 34.75 7.72 37.65
C SER A 84 36.02 8.37 38.18
N SER A 85 36.69 7.73 39.14
CA SER A 85 37.92 8.25 39.75
C SER A 85 39.08 8.12 38.78
N PHE A 86 39.18 6.97 38.10
CA PHE A 86 40.17 6.75 37.05
C PHE A 86 39.95 7.70 35.87
N ALA A 87 38.70 7.82 35.39
CA ALA A 87 38.36 8.75 34.31
C ALA A 87 38.80 10.17 34.65
N ALA A 88 38.48 10.68 35.85
CA ALA A 88 38.92 12.00 36.28
C ALA A 88 40.46 12.12 36.29
N ALA A 89 41.17 11.11 36.79
CA ALA A 89 42.62 11.11 36.89
C ALA A 89 43.35 11.13 35.53
N ILE A 90 42.76 10.51 34.49
CA ILE A 90 43.38 10.45 33.15
C ILE A 90 42.84 11.50 32.17
N GLY A 91 41.96 12.41 32.60
CA GLY A 91 41.31 13.39 31.71
C GLY A 91 40.16 12.80 30.88
N GLY A 92 39.60 11.67 31.30
CA GLY A 92 38.52 10.92 30.69
C GLY A 92 39.00 9.78 29.80
N TYR A 93 38.12 8.82 29.52
CA TYR A 93 38.44 7.71 28.62
C TYR A 93 38.66 8.23 27.19
N PRO A 94 39.72 7.80 26.49
CA PRO A 94 39.97 8.24 25.12
C PRO A 94 38.97 7.62 24.14
N LYS A 95 38.83 8.23 22.97
CA LYS A 95 37.95 7.72 21.90
C LYS A 95 38.34 6.28 21.53
N SER A 96 37.34 5.45 21.27
CA SER A 96 37.46 4.01 20.98
C SER A 96 37.83 3.12 22.16
N SER A 97 37.87 3.66 23.40
CA SER A 97 37.93 2.83 24.60
C SER A 97 36.74 1.86 24.64
N VAL A 98 37.00 0.61 25.02
CA VAL A 98 35.98 -0.43 25.15
C VAL A 98 35.78 -0.72 26.63
N LEU A 99 34.55 -0.50 27.11
CA LEU A 99 34.13 -0.81 28.46
C LEU A 99 32.98 -1.81 28.45
N ILE A 100 32.74 -2.46 29.58
CA ILE A 100 31.58 -3.32 29.80
C ILE A 100 30.69 -2.71 30.89
N SER A 101 29.38 -2.87 30.77
CA SER A 101 28.42 -2.45 31.79
C SER A 101 28.72 -3.09 33.14
N ASP A 102 28.30 -2.43 34.22
CA ASP A 102 28.45 -2.94 35.59
C ASP A 102 27.79 -4.32 35.80
N ASP A 103 26.72 -4.63 35.05
CA ASP A 103 26.04 -5.93 35.06
C ASP A 103 26.67 -6.98 34.12
N GLY A 104 27.69 -6.60 33.33
CA GLY A 104 28.39 -7.48 32.39
C GLY A 104 27.60 -7.81 31.11
N SER A 105 26.43 -7.21 30.88
CA SER A 105 25.53 -7.55 29.77
C SER A 105 25.85 -6.82 28.46
N THR A 106 26.47 -5.65 28.54
CA THR A 106 26.60 -4.71 27.42
C THR A 106 28.04 -4.26 27.27
N ILE A 107 28.58 -4.33 26.05
CA ILE A 107 29.87 -3.73 25.70
C ILE A 107 29.62 -2.35 25.11
N PHE A 108 30.31 -1.34 25.62
CA PHE A 108 30.28 0.03 25.14
C PHE A 108 31.59 0.40 24.45
N ILE A 109 31.48 1.08 23.31
CA ILE A 109 32.61 1.69 22.61
C ILE A 109 32.49 3.21 22.76
N ASN A 110 33.52 3.84 23.33
CA ASN A 110 33.57 5.28 23.49
C ASN A 110 33.69 5.98 22.12
N ALA A 111 32.87 6.99 21.86
CA ALA A 111 32.79 7.71 20.60
C ALA A 111 33.52 9.06 20.62
N ILE A 112 33.87 9.57 21.80
CA ILE A 112 34.48 10.89 21.99
C ILE A 112 35.76 10.80 22.82
N ASP A 113 36.65 11.77 22.68
CA ASP A 113 37.89 11.82 23.48
C ASP A 113 37.64 12.43 24.86
N GLY A 114 38.39 11.99 25.88
CA GLY A 114 38.25 12.49 27.24
C GLY A 114 36.86 12.27 27.85
N ASN A 115 36.20 11.15 27.56
CA ASN A 115 34.84 10.89 28.04
C ASN A 115 34.83 10.58 29.54
N GLN A 116 34.16 11.43 30.31
CA GLN A 116 33.99 11.28 31.76
C GLN A 116 32.56 10.84 32.14
N SER A 117 31.69 10.57 31.17
CA SER A 117 30.32 10.14 31.45
C SER A 117 30.24 8.62 31.62
N ASN A 118 29.42 8.17 32.57
CA ASN A 118 29.18 6.74 32.79
C ASN A 118 28.19 6.20 31.74
N PRO A 119 28.56 5.20 30.90
CA PRO A 119 27.65 4.61 29.93
C PRO A 119 26.39 3.97 30.53
N ASP A 120 26.46 3.44 31.76
CA ASP A 120 25.34 2.77 32.42
C ASP A 120 24.25 3.74 32.93
N LEU A 121 24.55 5.04 32.98
CA LEU A 121 23.63 6.10 33.43
C LEU A 121 23.12 6.95 32.27
N ALA A 122 22.96 6.34 31.09
CA ALA A 122 22.64 7.03 29.84
C ALA A 122 23.68 8.12 29.47
N GLY A 123 24.96 7.86 29.78
CA GLY A 123 26.07 8.74 29.43
C GLY A 123 26.15 8.98 27.92
N THR A 124 26.47 10.21 27.52
CA THR A 124 26.60 10.59 26.12
C THR A 124 27.95 10.13 25.54
N GLY A 125 28.01 9.96 24.22
CA GLY A 125 29.25 9.58 23.55
C GLY A 125 29.63 8.10 23.72
N TRP A 126 28.68 7.21 24.06
CA TRP A 126 28.89 5.76 24.07
C TRP A 126 28.06 5.07 22.98
N ILE A 127 28.67 4.12 22.29
CA ILE A 127 28.01 3.24 21.33
C ILE A 127 27.86 1.87 21.98
N ASN A 128 26.62 1.39 22.12
CA ASN A 128 26.36 0.03 22.52
C ASN A 128 26.74 -0.92 21.36
N PHE A 129 27.70 -1.82 21.60
CA PHE A 129 28.20 -2.76 20.60
C PHE A 129 27.11 -3.74 20.12
N SER A 130 26.20 -4.13 21.01
CA SER A 130 25.07 -5.00 20.67
C SER A 130 24.11 -4.32 19.70
N ASN A 131 23.95 -3.00 19.76
CA ASN A 131 23.06 -2.26 18.86
C ASN A 131 23.61 -2.11 17.42
N GLN A 132 24.83 -2.58 17.14
CA GLN A 132 25.45 -2.51 15.81
C GLN A 132 25.13 -3.71 14.91
N TYR A 133 24.48 -4.76 15.46
CA TYR A 133 24.16 -5.99 14.72
C TYR A 133 22.71 -6.40 14.95
N LEU A 134 22.07 -7.01 13.94
CA LEU A 134 20.71 -7.55 14.04
C LEU A 134 20.67 -8.69 15.06
N ASN A 135 20.24 -8.41 16.30
CA ASN A 135 20.55 -9.27 17.45
C ASN A 135 19.33 -9.76 18.25
N ARG A 136 18.16 -10.05 17.65
CA ARG A 136 17.01 -10.66 18.38
C ARG A 136 16.14 -11.60 17.54
N SER A 137 15.41 -12.51 18.21
CA SER A 137 14.11 -13.00 17.72
C SER A 137 13.20 -11.79 17.53
N ASN A 138 12.79 -11.50 16.29
CA ASN A 138 12.19 -10.24 15.81
C ASN A 138 13.20 -9.10 15.57
N PRO A 139 13.99 -9.16 14.48
CA PRO A 139 15.08 -8.23 14.14
C PRO A 139 14.61 -6.82 13.70
N PHE A 140 13.39 -6.43 14.05
CA PHE A 140 12.80 -5.12 13.73
C PHE A 140 12.19 -4.40 14.93
N GLY A 141 12.23 -5.00 16.14
CA GLY A 141 11.79 -4.32 17.36
C GLY A 141 12.74 -3.21 17.83
N ASP A 142 13.95 -3.19 17.26
CA ASP A 142 15.03 -2.22 17.43
C ASP A 142 15.00 -1.07 16.41
N ILE A 143 13.97 -1.02 15.55
CA ILE A 143 13.57 0.23 14.90
C ILE A 143 12.97 1.11 16.00
N LYS A 144 13.95 1.78 16.63
CA LYS A 144 14.02 2.50 17.89
C LYS A 144 12.70 3.11 18.32
N ALA A 145 12.31 2.86 19.57
CA ALA A 145 11.66 3.75 20.57
C ALA A 145 10.60 4.82 20.16
N ASP A 146 10.24 5.00 18.89
CA ASP A 146 9.24 5.93 18.38
C ASP A 146 7.90 5.24 18.12
N GLY A 147 7.86 3.90 18.20
CA GLY A 147 6.64 3.11 17.99
C GLY A 147 6.11 3.15 16.55
N ALA A 148 6.86 3.70 15.59
CA ALA A 148 6.39 3.88 14.22
C ALA A 148 6.86 2.73 13.33
N VAL A 149 5.99 1.73 13.20
CA VAL A 149 6.07 0.63 12.21
C VAL A 149 6.45 1.12 10.79
N ASN A 150 6.18 2.39 10.47
CA ASN A 150 6.47 3.02 9.19
C ASN A 150 7.97 3.12 8.85
N THR A 151 8.83 3.43 9.82
CA THR A 151 10.29 3.51 9.60
C THR A 151 10.86 2.14 9.24
N ALA A 152 10.32 1.08 9.86
CA ALA A 152 10.70 -0.30 9.57
C ALA A 152 10.32 -0.74 8.17
N LYS A 153 9.07 -0.45 7.79
CA LYS A 153 8.60 -0.75 6.44
C LYS A 153 9.41 0.01 5.38
N ALA A 154 9.81 1.26 5.66
CA ALA A 154 10.65 2.05 4.75
C ALA A 154 12.04 1.46 4.57
N ASN A 155 12.73 1.10 5.65
CA ASN A 155 14.08 0.52 5.58
C ASN A 155 14.09 -0.85 4.88
N LEU A 156 12.99 -1.58 4.96
CA LEU A 156 12.81 -2.87 4.28
C LEU A 156 12.27 -2.74 2.83
N GLY A 157 11.93 -1.53 2.38
CA GLY A 157 11.34 -1.33 1.05
C GLY A 157 9.91 -1.86 0.90
N ILE A 158 9.19 -2.07 2.01
CA ILE A 158 7.82 -2.62 2.05
C ILE A 158 6.77 -1.62 2.55
N SER A 159 7.05 -0.30 2.48
CA SER A 159 6.18 0.78 2.97
C SER A 159 4.73 0.70 2.50
N GLY A 160 4.49 0.16 1.30
CA GLY A 160 3.14 0.02 0.75
C GLY A 160 2.27 -1.00 1.48
N PHE A 161 2.83 -1.98 2.21
CA PHE A 161 2.03 -3.01 2.85
C PHE A 161 1.53 -2.56 4.22
N ASN A 162 0.21 -2.54 4.41
CA ASN A 162 -0.42 -2.20 5.67
C ASN A 162 -1.38 -3.30 6.14
N THR A 163 -1.54 -3.43 7.45
CA THR A 163 -2.53 -4.33 8.05
C THR A 163 -2.98 -3.70 9.35
N ILE A 164 -4.29 -3.50 9.49
CA ILE A 164 -4.91 -3.06 10.74
C ILE A 164 -5.29 -4.33 11.51
N PRO A 165 -4.54 -4.71 12.57
CA PRO A 165 -4.80 -5.94 13.29
C PRO A 165 -6.12 -5.87 14.06
N GLY A 166 -6.85 -6.97 14.09
CA GLY A 166 -8.08 -7.12 14.85
C GLY A 166 -9.10 -8.01 14.15
N LEU A 167 -10.23 -8.23 14.81
CA LEU A 167 -11.29 -9.13 14.34
C LEU A 167 -12.54 -8.37 13.85
N SER A 168 -12.58 -7.04 13.92
CA SER A 168 -13.73 -6.28 13.46
C SER A 168 -13.92 -6.46 11.93
N PRO A 169 -15.17 -6.57 11.43
CA PRO A 169 -15.44 -6.92 10.03
C PRO A 169 -14.81 -6.00 8.97
N ASN A 170 -14.71 -4.71 9.27
CA ASN A 170 -14.22 -3.67 8.35
C ASN A 170 -12.71 -3.41 8.43
N LEU A 171 -11.97 -4.13 9.28
CA LEU A 171 -10.52 -4.03 9.32
C LEU A 171 -9.92 -4.73 8.11
N PHE A 172 -8.79 -4.23 7.62
CA PHE A 172 -8.24 -4.65 6.34
C PHE A 172 -6.72 -4.78 6.35
N SER A 173 -6.25 -5.59 5.39
CA SER A 173 -4.88 -5.56 4.88
C SER A 173 -4.88 -4.85 3.53
N SER A 174 -3.93 -3.96 3.29
CA SER A 174 -3.82 -3.21 2.03
C SER A 174 -2.40 -3.09 1.49
N MET A 175 -2.34 -2.79 0.19
CA MET A 175 -1.19 -2.25 -0.52
C MET A 175 -1.50 -0.82 -0.96
N THR A 176 -0.77 0.14 -0.42
CA THR A 176 -0.95 1.57 -0.63
C THR A 176 -0.04 2.09 -1.75
N SER A 177 -0.56 2.98 -2.59
CA SER A 177 0.20 3.67 -3.62
C SER A 177 1.30 4.57 -3.02
N PRO A 178 2.39 4.89 -3.75
CA PRO A 178 3.50 5.67 -3.21
C PRO A 178 3.14 7.04 -2.62
N ASN A 179 2.03 7.62 -3.06
CA ASN A 179 1.50 8.91 -2.56
C ASN A 179 0.43 8.75 -1.46
N GLY A 180 0.13 7.54 -0.98
CA GLY A 180 -0.85 7.30 0.07
C GLY A 180 -2.32 7.36 -0.35
N MET A 181 -2.60 7.63 -1.64
CA MET A 181 -3.96 7.97 -2.08
C MET A 181 -4.84 6.77 -2.44
N ILE A 182 -4.26 5.68 -2.93
CA ILE A 182 -5.02 4.49 -3.37
C ILE A 182 -4.55 3.28 -2.57
N ASP A 183 -5.51 2.55 -2.00
CA ASP A 183 -5.27 1.25 -1.39
C ASP A 183 -5.91 0.15 -2.24
N VAL A 184 -5.17 -0.92 -2.50
CA VAL A 184 -5.74 -2.22 -2.87
C VAL A 184 -5.88 -3.02 -1.58
N PHE A 185 -7.09 -3.43 -1.20
CA PHE A 185 -7.36 -3.97 0.13
C PHE A 185 -8.22 -5.23 0.12
N VAL A 186 -8.19 -5.94 1.25
CA VAL A 186 -9.10 -7.02 1.62
C VAL A 186 -9.53 -6.85 3.08
N THR A 187 -10.83 -6.92 3.38
CA THR A 187 -11.41 -6.80 4.72
C THR A 187 -11.73 -8.17 5.34
N ASN A 188 -11.94 -8.20 6.65
CA ASN A 188 -12.34 -9.42 7.38
C ASN A 188 -13.71 -9.99 6.96
N ASP A 189 -14.62 -9.16 6.47
CA ASP A 189 -15.92 -9.59 5.92
C ASP A 189 -15.86 -10.00 4.43
N GLY A 190 -14.65 -10.07 3.85
CA GLY A 190 -14.43 -10.60 2.51
C GLY A 190 -14.63 -9.59 1.38
N GLN A 191 -14.81 -8.29 1.68
CA GLN A 191 -14.75 -7.26 0.65
C GLN A 191 -13.30 -7.09 0.18
N TRP A 192 -13.14 -6.85 -1.12
CA TRP A 192 -11.83 -6.56 -1.72
C TRP A 192 -12.01 -5.56 -2.85
N GLY A 193 -10.96 -4.80 -3.15
CA GLY A 193 -10.99 -3.86 -4.24
C GLY A 193 -9.89 -2.81 -4.13
N ALA A 194 -10.06 -1.72 -4.87
CA ALA A 194 -9.26 -0.53 -4.69
C ALA A 194 -10.14 0.62 -4.18
N GLN A 195 -9.61 1.45 -3.29
CA GLN A 195 -10.29 2.63 -2.77
C GLN A 195 -9.38 3.85 -2.78
N ASN A 196 -9.98 5.03 -2.85
CA ASN A 196 -9.30 6.29 -2.62
C ASN A 196 -9.33 6.60 -1.12
N ASN A 197 -8.18 6.63 -0.47
CA ASN A 197 -8.04 6.88 0.97
C ASN A 197 -8.43 8.30 1.39
N THR A 198 -8.52 9.26 0.46
CA THR A 198 -9.00 10.61 0.75
C THR A 198 -10.52 10.70 0.78
N THR A 199 -11.22 9.97 -0.09
CA THR A 199 -12.68 10.05 -0.23
C THR A 199 -13.44 8.86 0.32
N GLY A 200 -12.76 7.74 0.62
CA GLY A 200 -13.36 6.46 0.98
C GLY A 200 -14.14 5.79 -0.16
N GLN A 201 -14.08 6.34 -1.38
CA GLN A 201 -14.82 5.83 -2.52
C GLN A 201 -14.04 4.71 -3.22
N SER A 202 -14.77 3.76 -3.82
CA SER A 202 -14.18 2.74 -4.68
C SER A 202 -13.43 3.41 -5.84
N ALA A 203 -12.22 2.90 -6.13
CA ALA A 203 -11.40 3.28 -7.26
C ALA A 203 -11.55 2.22 -8.36
N PRO A 204 -12.49 2.38 -9.31
CA PRO A 204 -12.72 1.38 -10.34
C PRO A 204 -11.52 1.25 -11.29
N LEU A 205 -11.35 0.05 -11.86
CA LEU A 205 -10.39 -0.16 -12.93
C LEU A 205 -10.81 0.64 -14.17
N THR A 206 -9.88 1.39 -14.73
CA THR A 206 -10.09 2.03 -16.04
C THR A 206 -10.09 0.96 -17.13
N VAL A 207 -10.66 1.28 -18.31
CA VAL A 207 -10.68 0.36 -19.46
C VAL A 207 -9.27 -0.18 -19.76
N GLY A 208 -8.28 0.71 -19.81
CA GLY A 208 -6.88 0.35 -20.08
C GLY A 208 -6.17 -0.47 -19.01
N ARG A 209 -6.76 -0.63 -17.83
CA ARG A 209 -6.28 -1.54 -16.78
C ARG A 209 -7.24 -2.69 -16.53
N GLY A 210 -8.28 -2.83 -17.36
CA GLY A 210 -9.23 -3.93 -17.32
C GLY A 210 -8.67 -5.18 -17.99
N GLY A 211 -9.33 -6.31 -17.74
CA GLY A 211 -8.99 -7.62 -18.32
C GLY A 211 -9.37 -7.79 -19.79
N THR A 212 -9.74 -6.71 -20.49
CA THR A 212 -10.20 -6.77 -21.89
C THR A 212 -9.09 -6.60 -22.91
N ASN A 213 -7.81 -6.48 -22.50
CA ASN A 213 -6.67 -6.25 -23.42
C ASN A 213 -6.86 -5.04 -24.37
N SER A 214 -7.47 -3.96 -23.88
CA SER A 214 -7.73 -2.74 -24.67
C SER A 214 -7.67 -1.52 -23.75
N THR A 215 -7.17 -0.40 -24.27
CA THR A 215 -7.20 0.91 -23.58
C THR A 215 -8.35 1.82 -24.02
N THR A 216 -9.13 1.40 -25.02
CA THR A 216 -10.30 2.14 -25.52
C THR A 216 -11.58 1.36 -25.28
N ALA A 217 -12.69 2.07 -25.10
CA ALA A 217 -14.00 1.44 -24.96
C ALA A 217 -14.37 0.62 -26.21
N GLU A 218 -13.99 1.10 -27.40
CA GLU A 218 -14.18 0.37 -28.66
C GLU A 218 -13.47 -0.98 -28.67
N GLY A 219 -12.16 -1.01 -28.39
CA GLY A 219 -11.41 -2.26 -28.35
C GLY A 219 -11.89 -3.18 -27.22
N ALA A 220 -12.35 -2.64 -26.09
CA ALA A 220 -12.92 -3.44 -25.02
C ALA A 220 -14.23 -4.13 -25.46
N ARG A 221 -15.12 -3.41 -26.15
CA ARG A 221 -16.34 -4.00 -26.72
C ARG A 221 -16.03 -5.05 -27.80
N ALA A 222 -15.02 -4.81 -28.64
CA ALA A 222 -14.59 -5.75 -29.66
C ALA A 222 -14.06 -7.05 -29.03
N ASN A 223 -13.19 -6.95 -28.01
CA ASN A 223 -12.60 -8.11 -27.32
C ASN A 223 -13.62 -8.89 -26.48
N LEU A 224 -14.70 -8.24 -26.02
CA LEU A 224 -15.85 -8.89 -25.40
C LEU A 224 -16.85 -9.49 -26.41
N GLY A 225 -16.64 -9.30 -27.72
CA GLY A 225 -17.52 -9.84 -28.76
C GLY A 225 -18.91 -9.17 -28.83
N LEU A 226 -19.07 -7.96 -28.30
CA LEU A 226 -20.38 -7.30 -28.19
C LEU A 226 -20.94 -6.82 -29.54
N GLY A 227 -20.12 -6.79 -30.59
CA GLY A 227 -20.52 -6.37 -31.94
C GLY A 227 -20.89 -4.90 -32.06
N SER A 228 -21.28 -4.47 -33.26
CA SER A 228 -21.55 -3.06 -33.57
C SER A 228 -22.91 -2.54 -33.07
N VAL A 229 -23.78 -3.41 -32.55
CA VAL A 229 -25.05 -3.04 -31.92
C VAL A 229 -24.82 -2.43 -30.53
N SER A 230 -23.72 -2.80 -29.87
CA SER A 230 -23.40 -2.36 -28.50
C SER A 230 -23.17 -0.86 -28.30
N VAL A 231 -23.18 -0.07 -29.39
CA VAL A 231 -23.01 1.38 -29.36
C VAL A 231 -24.25 2.15 -29.83
N GLU A 232 -25.32 1.45 -30.18
CA GLU A 232 -26.53 2.08 -30.73
C GLU A 232 -27.50 2.48 -29.62
N ASN A 233 -27.91 3.75 -29.59
CA ASN A 233 -28.99 4.21 -28.70
C ASN A 233 -30.38 3.77 -29.20
N THR A 234 -30.54 3.66 -30.52
CA THR A 234 -31.76 3.17 -31.18
C THR A 234 -31.31 2.22 -32.28
N LEU A 235 -31.88 1.02 -32.31
CA LEU A 235 -31.46 0.01 -33.26
C LEU A 235 -31.88 0.42 -34.68
N PRO A 236 -30.95 0.72 -35.60
CA PRO A 236 -31.32 1.01 -36.98
C PRO A 236 -31.86 -0.26 -37.64
N VAL A 237 -32.67 -0.09 -38.69
CA VAL A 237 -33.22 -1.22 -39.47
C VAL A 237 -32.12 -2.17 -39.92
N SER A 238 -30.98 -1.63 -40.37
CA SER A 238 -29.80 -2.38 -40.83
C SER A 238 -29.14 -3.28 -39.79
N LYS A 239 -29.41 -3.05 -38.51
CA LYS A 239 -28.93 -3.88 -37.39
C LYS A 239 -30.08 -4.58 -36.66
N GLY A 240 -31.30 -4.49 -37.19
CA GLY A 240 -32.49 -5.14 -36.65
C GLY A 240 -32.53 -6.64 -36.93
N GLY A 241 -33.41 -7.35 -36.23
CA GLY A 241 -33.58 -8.80 -36.37
C GLY A 241 -34.21 -9.28 -37.68
N THR A 242 -34.46 -8.39 -38.65
CA THR A 242 -35.08 -8.72 -39.95
C THR A 242 -34.06 -9.03 -41.05
N GLY A 243 -32.75 -8.89 -40.76
CA GLY A 243 -31.68 -9.06 -41.77
C GLY A 243 -31.70 -8.03 -42.91
N SER A 244 -32.55 -7.00 -42.82
CA SER A 244 -32.80 -6.03 -43.87
C SER A 244 -32.04 -4.72 -43.61
N THR A 245 -31.51 -4.09 -44.66
CA THR A 245 -30.83 -2.78 -44.54
C THR A 245 -31.73 -1.58 -44.84
N ASN A 246 -33.00 -1.81 -45.20
CA ASN A 246 -33.98 -0.77 -45.51
C ASN A 246 -35.39 -1.15 -45.01
N ALA A 247 -36.23 -0.13 -44.79
CA ALA A 247 -37.56 -0.31 -44.24
C ALA A 247 -38.46 -1.20 -45.10
N ALA A 248 -38.40 -1.10 -46.43
CA ALA A 248 -39.25 -1.89 -47.32
C ALA A 248 -38.98 -3.40 -47.19
N SER A 249 -37.70 -3.79 -47.19
CA SER A 249 -37.28 -5.18 -47.01
C SER A 249 -37.58 -5.68 -45.60
N ALA A 250 -37.44 -4.81 -44.59
CA ALA A 250 -37.79 -5.14 -43.21
C ALA A 250 -39.28 -5.44 -43.06
N ARG A 251 -40.16 -4.61 -43.65
CA ARG A 251 -41.61 -4.85 -43.67
C ARG A 251 -41.96 -6.16 -44.39
N ASN A 252 -41.26 -6.45 -45.49
CA ASN A 252 -41.44 -7.72 -46.20
C ASN A 252 -41.04 -8.91 -45.31
N SER A 253 -39.87 -8.84 -44.66
CA SER A 253 -39.37 -9.89 -43.76
C SER A 253 -40.26 -10.11 -42.53
N LEU A 254 -41.00 -9.08 -42.10
CA LEU A 254 -42.02 -9.17 -41.05
C LEU A 254 -43.37 -9.72 -41.55
N GLY A 255 -43.52 -9.98 -42.85
CA GLY A 255 -44.75 -10.51 -43.44
C GLY A 255 -45.90 -9.50 -43.60
N ILE A 256 -45.68 -8.22 -43.29
CA ILE A 256 -46.74 -7.19 -43.31
C ILE A 256 -46.96 -6.54 -44.70
N GLY A 257 -46.13 -6.90 -45.69
CA GLY A 257 -46.35 -6.60 -47.10
C GLY A 257 -46.33 -5.11 -47.48
N SER A 258 -46.85 -4.80 -48.67
CA SER A 258 -46.85 -3.44 -49.24
C SER A 258 -47.98 -2.54 -48.72
N VAL A 259 -49.02 -3.13 -48.10
CA VAL A 259 -50.13 -2.38 -47.49
C VAL A 259 -49.66 -1.52 -46.33
N ALA A 260 -48.59 -1.91 -45.64
CA ALA A 260 -48.03 -1.21 -44.49
C ALA A 260 -47.48 0.21 -44.77
N THR A 261 -47.48 0.67 -46.03
CA THR A 261 -47.15 2.07 -46.39
C THR A 261 -48.30 2.82 -47.05
N GLU A 262 -49.46 2.19 -47.19
CA GLU A 262 -50.61 2.83 -47.81
C GLU A 262 -51.37 3.64 -46.75
N ASN A 263 -51.52 4.95 -46.99
CA ASN A 263 -52.42 5.77 -46.17
C ASN A 263 -53.90 5.42 -46.43
N ILE A 264 -54.20 4.95 -47.66
CA ILE A 264 -55.51 4.49 -48.10
C ILE A 264 -55.27 3.19 -48.88
N VAL A 265 -55.92 2.10 -48.48
CA VAL A 265 -55.73 0.82 -49.15
C VAL A 265 -56.47 0.85 -50.50
N PRO A 266 -55.77 0.66 -51.64
CA PRO A 266 -56.41 0.65 -52.95
C PRO A 266 -57.30 -0.59 -53.12
N VAL A 267 -58.28 -0.52 -54.02
CA VAL A 267 -59.17 -1.64 -54.35
C VAL A 267 -58.41 -2.90 -54.74
N ALA A 268 -57.32 -2.75 -55.51
CA ALA A 268 -56.45 -3.86 -55.90
C ALA A 268 -55.79 -4.61 -54.72
N LYS A 269 -55.78 -4.02 -53.51
CA LYS A 269 -55.26 -4.64 -52.29
C LYS A 269 -56.38 -4.91 -51.26
N GLY A 270 -57.65 -4.93 -51.70
CA GLY A 270 -58.81 -5.24 -50.86
C GLY A 270 -59.40 -4.05 -50.08
N GLY A 271 -58.94 -2.82 -50.34
CA GLY A 271 -59.54 -1.61 -49.77
C GLY A 271 -60.58 -0.98 -50.70
N THR A 272 -60.95 0.28 -50.43
CA THR A 272 -61.85 1.07 -51.30
C THR A 272 -61.11 2.11 -52.14
N GLY A 273 -59.82 2.35 -51.88
CA GLY A 273 -59.06 3.43 -52.53
C GLY A 273 -59.54 4.84 -52.19
N ALA A 274 -60.49 4.98 -51.25
CA ALA A 274 -61.17 6.24 -50.94
C ALA A 274 -60.88 6.70 -49.50
N SER A 275 -60.75 8.03 -49.31
CA SER A 275 -60.64 8.68 -47.99
C SER A 275 -61.97 9.18 -47.43
N ASN A 276 -63.05 9.08 -48.20
CA ASN A 276 -64.39 9.51 -47.79
C ASN A 276 -65.46 8.50 -48.24
N VAL A 277 -66.65 8.61 -47.64
CA VAL A 277 -67.74 7.66 -47.83
C VAL A 277 -68.29 7.68 -49.26
N ASN A 278 -68.36 8.86 -49.91
CA ASN A 278 -68.89 8.98 -51.27
C ASN A 278 -68.01 8.25 -52.27
N ASP A 279 -66.70 8.51 -52.24
CA ASP A 279 -65.75 7.85 -53.12
C ASP A 279 -65.64 6.35 -52.80
N ALA A 280 -65.80 5.96 -51.52
CA ALA A 280 -65.83 4.55 -51.14
C ALA A 280 -67.07 3.82 -51.71
N ARG A 281 -68.25 4.46 -51.69
CA ARG A 281 -69.45 3.90 -52.32
C ARG A 281 -69.28 3.77 -53.83
N VAL A 282 -68.68 4.77 -54.48
CA VAL A 282 -68.37 4.72 -55.92
C VAL A 282 -67.41 3.56 -56.22
N ALA A 283 -66.34 3.41 -55.45
CA ALA A 283 -65.35 2.35 -55.65
C ALA A 283 -65.91 0.94 -55.40
N LEU A 284 -66.90 0.80 -54.51
CA LEU A 284 -67.63 -0.45 -54.27
C LEU A 284 -68.79 -0.67 -55.25
N GLY A 285 -69.08 0.29 -56.13
CA GLY A 285 -70.19 0.21 -57.09
C GLY A 285 -71.58 0.33 -56.45
N VAL A 286 -71.67 0.86 -55.23
CA VAL A 286 -72.92 1.01 -54.46
C VAL A 286 -73.38 2.46 -54.38
N GLN A 287 -72.92 3.34 -55.28
CA GLN A 287 -73.26 4.76 -55.28
C GLN A 287 -74.76 5.04 -55.34
N SER A 288 -75.52 4.17 -56.01
CA SER A 288 -76.96 4.25 -56.13
C SER A 288 -77.71 3.94 -54.84
N VAL A 289 -77.07 3.34 -53.83
CA VAL A 289 -77.73 3.00 -52.56
C VAL A 289 -77.45 4.11 -51.54
N PHE A 290 -78.50 4.80 -51.12
CA PHE A 290 -78.47 5.80 -50.07
C PHE A 290 -79.14 5.25 -48.81
N SER A 291 -78.44 5.32 -47.67
CA SER A 291 -78.99 4.88 -46.39
C SER A 291 -78.77 5.94 -45.32
N GLN A 292 -79.84 6.37 -44.66
CA GLN A 292 -79.75 7.22 -43.46
C GLN A 292 -79.78 6.37 -42.20
N ASN A 293 -78.74 6.46 -41.37
CA ASN A 293 -78.66 5.76 -40.08
C ASN A 293 -79.40 6.53 -38.96
N ASN A 294 -80.63 6.97 -39.22
CA ASN A 294 -81.44 7.78 -38.30
C ASN A 294 -82.85 7.18 -38.15
N GLU A 295 -83.32 7.08 -36.91
CA GLU A 295 -84.61 6.48 -36.54
C GLU A 295 -85.79 7.47 -36.54
N THR A 296 -85.59 8.77 -36.82
CA THR A 296 -86.69 9.74 -36.84
C THR A 296 -87.72 9.43 -37.93
N PRO A 297 -89.04 9.59 -37.66
CA PRO A 297 -90.07 9.47 -38.69
C PRO A 297 -89.80 10.41 -39.86
N GLY A 298 -89.59 9.84 -41.06
CA GLY A 298 -89.24 10.56 -42.29
C GLY A 298 -87.84 10.28 -42.83
N ALA A 299 -86.95 9.67 -42.05
CA ALA A 299 -85.70 9.09 -42.58
C ALA A 299 -86.02 7.89 -43.50
N PHE A 300 -85.26 7.74 -44.58
CA PHE A 300 -85.47 6.72 -45.61
C PHE A 300 -84.16 6.12 -46.12
N ASN A 301 -84.26 4.91 -46.66
CA ASN A 301 -83.25 4.31 -47.52
C ASN A 301 -83.76 4.32 -48.97
N ALA A 302 -82.89 4.65 -49.93
CA ALA A 302 -83.26 4.76 -51.33
C ALA A 302 -82.25 4.09 -52.27
N ILE A 303 -82.73 3.73 -53.47
CA ILE A 303 -81.91 3.36 -54.61
C ILE A 303 -82.19 4.33 -55.76
N SER A 304 -81.16 5.04 -56.21
CA SER A 304 -81.24 6.03 -57.28
C SER A 304 -80.80 5.46 -58.64
N SER A 305 -81.40 5.92 -59.74
CA SER A 305 -81.01 5.57 -61.11
C SER A 305 -79.55 5.98 -61.40
N PRO A 306 -78.90 5.38 -62.41
CA PRO A 306 -77.49 5.67 -62.71
C PRO A 306 -77.17 7.14 -63.02
N ASP A 307 -78.16 7.91 -63.50
CA ASP A 307 -78.06 9.34 -63.76
C ASP A 307 -78.51 10.22 -62.57
N GLY A 308 -78.99 9.60 -61.49
CA GLY A 308 -79.43 10.25 -60.26
C GLY A 308 -80.81 10.91 -60.33
N ASN A 309 -81.55 10.75 -61.43
CA ASN A 309 -82.80 11.47 -61.67
C ASN A 309 -84.06 10.74 -61.20
N LEU A 310 -83.98 9.45 -60.84
CA LEU A 310 -85.11 8.67 -60.31
C LEU A 310 -84.68 8.01 -59.01
N GLU A 311 -85.55 7.98 -58.01
CA GLU A 311 -85.29 7.27 -56.75
C GLU A 311 -86.43 6.36 -56.34
N MET A 312 -86.10 5.16 -55.84
CA MET A 312 -87.03 4.27 -55.15
C MET A 312 -86.68 4.23 -53.66
N PHE A 313 -87.62 4.58 -52.77
CA PHE A 313 -87.34 4.73 -51.34
C PHE A 313 -88.30 3.94 -50.42
N ILE A 314 -87.81 3.64 -49.21
CA ILE A 314 -88.56 3.06 -48.08
C ILE A 314 -88.27 3.90 -46.84
N ALA A 315 -89.31 4.45 -46.20
CA ALA A 315 -89.21 5.31 -45.02
C ALA A 315 -89.65 4.59 -43.72
N ASN A 316 -89.06 4.99 -42.58
CA ASN A 316 -89.31 4.36 -41.26
C ASN A 316 -90.78 4.34 -40.82
N GLY A 317 -91.62 5.24 -41.37
CA GLY A 317 -93.06 5.27 -41.13
C GLY A 317 -93.88 4.24 -41.92
N GLY A 318 -93.24 3.31 -42.64
CA GLY A 318 -93.89 2.27 -43.45
C GLY A 318 -94.30 2.70 -44.86
N GLN A 319 -93.93 3.92 -45.28
CA GLN A 319 -94.18 4.43 -46.63
C GLN A 319 -93.08 3.97 -47.59
N TRP A 320 -93.47 3.57 -48.81
CA TRP A 320 -92.55 3.20 -49.90
C TRP A 320 -93.07 3.75 -51.23
N GLY A 321 -92.19 4.06 -52.17
CA GLY A 321 -92.59 4.64 -53.46
C GLY A 321 -91.40 5.02 -54.35
N GLY A 322 -91.72 5.58 -55.52
CA GLY A 322 -90.75 6.17 -56.44
C GLY A 322 -90.96 7.67 -56.61
N SER A 323 -89.88 8.43 -56.76
CA SER A 323 -89.90 9.87 -57.07
C SER A 323 -89.03 10.16 -58.29
N GLU A 324 -89.46 11.14 -59.08
CA GLU A 324 -88.65 11.85 -60.07
C GLU A 324 -87.98 13.07 -59.43
#